data_AF-A0A257TXR2-F1
#
_entry.id   AF-A0A257TXR2-F1
#
_cell.length_a   1.000
_cell.length_b   1.000
_cell.length_c   1.000
_cell.angle_alpha   90.00
_cell.angle_beta   90.00
_cell.angle_gamma   90.00
#
_symmetry.space_group_name_H-M   'P 1'
#
loop_
_entity.id
_entity.type
_entity.pdbx_description
1 polymer ?
#
loop_
_entity_poly.entity_id
_entity_poly.type
_entity_poly.pdbx_seq_one_letter_code
_entity_poly.pdbx_strand_id
1 'polypeptide(L)' 'MISLAPLLLATRIHDLWFALPLIVVVSLVYSATRHELPRPIAVGAVRMAAWISGFMLIGFAILFTVSSLL' A
#
# COMPACT_ATOMS: atom_id res chain seq x y z
N MET A 1 21.97 26.35 10.24
CA MET A 1 21.57 25.09 10.90
C MET A 1 20.96 24.20 9.82
N ILE A 2 21.63 23.13 9.40
CA ILE A 2 21.10 22.24 8.36
C ILE A 2 20.05 21.34 9.03
N SER A 3 18.80 21.44 8.58
CA SER A 3 17.73 20.57 9.08
C SER A 3 17.93 19.16 8.53
N LEU A 4 18.03 18.18 9.43
CA LEU A 4 18.14 16.75 9.09
C LEU A 4 16.77 16.10 8.82
N ALA A 5 15.67 16.85 8.97
CA ALA A 5 14.31 16.39 8.73
C ALA A 5 14.08 15.72 7.35
N PRO A 6 14.55 16.28 6.21
CA PRO A 6 14.34 15.64 4.91
C PRO A 6 15.06 14.29 4.79
N LEU A 7 16.22 14.13 5.44
CA LEU A 7 16.97 12.87 5.43
C LEU A 7 16.27 11.78 6.24
N LEU A 8 15.73 12.14 7.42
CA LEU A 8 14.94 11.22 8.24
C LEU A 8 13.62 10.80 7.58
N LEU A 9 13.01 11.69 6.79
CA LEU A 9 11.81 11.37 6.04
C LEU A 9 12.12 10.42 4.87
N ALA A 10 13.25 10.65 4.18
CA ALA A 10 13.70 9.82 3.07
C ALA A 10 13.99 8.37 3.49
N THR A 11 14.59 8.14 4.66
CA THR A 11 14.85 6.77 5.16
C THR A 11 13.57 6.03 5.52
N ARG A 12 12.57 6.70 6.11
CA ARG A 12 11.27 6.10 6.43
C ARG A 12 10.45 5.71 5.19
N ILE A 13 10.55 6.50 4.12
CA ILE A 13 9.85 6.22 2.84
C ILE A 13 10.45 4.99 2.16
N HIS A 14 11.75 4.73 2.35
CA HIS A 14 12.42 3.56 1.78
C HIS A 14 11.76 2.23 2.22
N ASP A 15 11.37 2.12 3.49
CA ASP A 15 10.77 0.89 4.01
C ASP A 15 9.38 0.62 3.40
N LEU A 16 8.60 1.67 3.14
CA LEU A 16 7.26 1.56 2.54
C LEU A 16 7.29 1.33 1.03
N TRP A 17 8.42 1.61 0.37
CA TRP A 17 8.56 1.44 -1.07
C TRP A 17 8.29 0.00 -1.53
N PHE A 18 8.64 -0.98 -0.70
CA PHE A 18 8.40 -2.40 -0.97
C PHE A 18 6.93 -2.81 -0.89
N ALA A 19 6.06 -2.00 -0.28
CA ALA A 19 4.62 -2.30 -0.22
C ALA A 19 3.98 -2.24 -1.62
N LEU A 20 4.40 -1.31 -2.48
CA LEU A 20 3.81 -1.12 -3.81
C LEU A 20 3.98 -2.35 -4.72
N PRO A 21 5.20 -2.88 -4.97
CA PRO A 21 5.35 -4.08 -5.78
C PRO A 21 4.69 -5.31 -5.14
N LEU A 22 4.70 -5.40 -3.79
CA LEU A 22 4.04 -6.50 -3.08
C LEU A 22 2.52 -6.50 -3.30
N ILE A 23 1.86 -5.34 -3.16
CA ILE A 23 0.42 -5.19 -3.38
C ILE A 23 0.07 -5.55 -4.83
N VAL A 24 0.88 -5.10 -5.80
CA VAL A 24 0.67 -5.42 -7.22
C VAL A 24 0.76 -6.93 -7.47
N VAL A 25 1.82 -7.58 -6.99
CA VAL A 25 2.03 -9.02 -7.20
C VAL A 25 0.92 -9.85 -6.54
N VAL A 26 0.61 -9.59 -5.26
CA VAL A 26 -0.44 -10.34 -4.54
C VAL A 26 -1.81 -10.18 -5.20
N SER A 27 -2.14 -8.96 -5.63
CA SER A 27 -3.43 -8.69 -6.28
C SER A 27 -3.55 -9.37 -7.65
N LEU A 28 -2.47 -9.39 -8.44
CA LEU A 28 -2.41 -10.11 -9.71
C LEU A 28 -2.54 -11.62 -9.51
N VAL A 29 -1.77 -12.20 -8.59
CA VAL A 29 -1.83 -13.64 -8.28
C VAL A 29 -3.22 -14.04 -7.83
N TYR A 30 -3.82 -13.29 -6.90
CA TYR A 30 -5.19 -13.55 -6.45
C TYR A 30 -6.21 -13.50 -7.60
N SER A 31 -6.10 -12.53 -8.51
CA SER A 31 -7.07 -12.42 -9.60
C SER A 31 -6.86 -13.45 -10.71
N ALA A 32 -5.61 -13.86 -10.93
CA ALA A 32 -5.22 -14.85 -11.95
C ALA A 32 -5.61 -16.29 -11.56
N THR A 33 -5.71 -16.61 -10.27
CA THR A 33 -6.23 -17.92 -9.83
C THR A 33 -7.74 -18.04 -10.03
N ARG A 34 -8.46 -16.92 -10.09
CA ARG A 34 -9.93 -16.89 -10.22
C ARG A 34 -10.43 -16.69 -11.65
N HIS A 35 -9.63 -16.06 -12.52
CA HIS A 35 -10.04 -15.77 -13.88
C HIS A 35 -8.94 -16.12 -14.87
N GLU A 36 -9.33 -16.68 -16.01
CA GLU A 36 -8.42 -17.12 -17.06
C GLU A 36 -8.16 -16.03 -18.11
N LEU A 37 -9.11 -15.09 -18.25
CA LEU A 37 -9.04 -14.02 -19.22
C LEU A 37 -8.27 -12.81 -18.66
N PRO A 38 -7.36 -12.19 -19.44
CA PRO A 38 -6.49 -11.11 -18.97
C PRO A 38 -7.25 -9.87 -18.49
N ARG A 39 -8.38 -9.54 -19.13
CA ARG A 39 -9.19 -8.37 -18.77
C ARG A 39 -9.85 -8.52 -17.38
N PRO A 40 -10.56 -9.62 -17.07
CA PRO A 40 -11.00 -9.92 -15.71
C PRO A 40 -9.88 -9.96 -14.67
N ILE A 41 -8.69 -10.47 -15.02
CA ILE A 41 -7.52 -10.48 -14.14
C ILE A 41 -7.13 -9.05 -13.73
N ALA A 42 -6.98 -8.15 -14.71
CA ALA A 42 -6.58 -6.76 -14.43
C ALA A 42 -7.63 -6.04 -13.55
N VAL A 43 -8.92 -6.19 -13.85
CA VAL A 43 -9.99 -5.54 -13.07
C VAL A 43 -10.07 -6.10 -11.65
N GLY A 44 -9.96 -7.42 -11.49
CA GLY A 44 -9.97 -8.06 -10.18
C GLY A 44 -8.73 -7.69 -9.36
N ALA A 45 -7.56 -7.59 -9.99
CA ALA A 45 -6.32 -7.17 -9.36
C ALA A 45 -6.41 -5.70 -8.88
N VAL A 46 -6.91 -4.78 -9.71
CA VAL A 46 -7.10 -3.37 -9.29
C VAL A 46 -8.06 -3.27 -8.12
N ARG A 47 -9.17 -4.02 -8.15
CA ARG A 47 -10.13 -4.05 -7.03
C ARG A 47 -9.48 -4.56 -5.75
N MET A 48 -8.65 -5.60 -5.81
CA MET A 48 -7.95 -6.09 -4.62
C MET A 48 -6.86 -5.14 -4.12
N ALA A 49 -6.10 -4.54 -5.03
CA ALA A 49 -5.13 -3.52 -4.66
C ALA A 49 -5.79 -2.33 -3.94
N ALA A 50 -6.98 -1.91 -4.40
CA ALA A 50 -7.76 -0.87 -3.75
C ALA A 50 -8.23 -1.27 -2.34
N TRP A 51 -8.70 -2.51 -2.15
CA TRP A 51 -9.09 -3.00 -0.83
C TRP A 51 -7.91 -3.09 0.15
N ILE A 52 -6.77 -3.64 -0.28
CA ILE A 52 -5.56 -3.76 0.56
C ILE A 52 -5.07 -2.36 0.96
N SER A 53 -4.94 -1.46 -0.02
CA SER A 53 -4.46 -0.10 0.21
C SER A 53 -5.43 0.71 1.07
N GLY A 54 -6.73 0.58 0.82
CA GLY A 54 -7.78 1.23 1.59
C GLY A 54 -7.79 0.77 3.05
N PHE A 55 -7.65 -0.53 3.30
CA PHE A 55 -7.56 -1.07 4.66
C PHE A 55 -6.31 -0.56 5.39
N MET A 56 -5.14 -0.58 4.75
CA MET A 56 -3.92 0.00 5.33
C MET A 56 -4.08 1.49 5.62
N LEU A 57 -4.67 2.26 4.71
CA LEU A 57 -4.87 3.70 4.88
C LEU A 57 -5.77 4.01 6.08
N ILE A 58 -6.85 3.25 6.26
CA ILE A 58 -7.75 3.38 7.41
C ILE A 58 -6.99 3.10 8.71
N GLY A 59 -6.20 2.02 8.75
CA GLY A 59 -5.37 1.70 9.90
C GLY A 59 -4.38 2.83 10.23
N PHE A 60 -3.69 3.36 9.22
CA PHE A 60 -2.79 4.51 9.38
C PHE A 60 -3.52 5.76 9.89
N ALA A 61 -4.70 6.06 9.35
CA ALA A 61 -5.48 7.22 9.78
C ALA A 61 -5.89 7.12 11.25
N ILE A 62 -6.30 5.92 11.69
CA ILE A 62 -6.62 5.65 13.10
C ILE A 62 -5.38 5.84 13.98
N LEU A 63 -4.26 5.20 13.62
CA LEU A 63 -3.02 5.30 14.39
C LEU A 63 -2.48 6.74 14.45
N PHE A 64 -2.57 7.49 13.35
CA PHE A 64 -2.19 8.90 13.31
C PHE A 64 -3.06 9.75 14.23
N THR A 65 -4.38 9.50 14.24
CA THR A 65 -5.33 10.20 15.12
C THR A 65 -5.01 9.91 16.59
N VAL A 66 -4.79 8.65 16.94
CA VAL A 66 -4.44 8.24 18.31
C VAL A 66 -3.09 8.82 18.74
N SER A 67 -2.08 8.74 17.89
CA SER A 67 -0.75 9.30 18.15
C SER A 67 -0.74 10.82 18.28
N SER A 68 -1.71 11.51 17.70
CA SER A 68 -1.84 12.97 17.82
C SER A 68 -2.63 13.38 19.08
N LEU A 69 -3.38 12.45 19.67
CA LEU A 69 -4.20 12.68 20.86
C LEU A 69 -3.45 12.37 22.17
N LEU A 70 -2.51 11.42 22.13
CA LEU A 70 -1.59 11.07 23.21
C LEU A 70 -0.39 12.02 23.26
#